data_AF-A0A3P8FZH0-F1
#
_entry.id   AF-A0A3P8FZH0-F1
#
_cell.length_a   1.000
_cell.length_b   1.000
_cell.length_c   1.000
_cell.angle_alpha   90.00
_cell.angle_beta   90.00
_cell.angle_gamma   90.00
#
_symmetry.space_group_name_H-M   'P 1'
#
loop_
_entity.id
_entity.type
_entity.pdbx_description
1 polymer ?
#
loop_
_entity_poly.entity_id
_entity_poly.type
_entity_poly.pdbx_seq_one_letter_code
_entity_poly.pdbx_strand_id
1 'polypeptide(L)'
;MDFWLVQYQRVLNSKPVKLLDKPDSDVQIILSNAQSLEFLPNFQRHAITYSIMQSMTDSDLKEIGINTLGARREILKQIGLYKMKTNDEDKTLNTIESLPTPYVTPSAPEATLSSIVVSDEVVARMENECCICQDAIVSETLYYTFYSRPKLLP
;
A
#
# COMPACT_ATOMS: atom_id res chain seq x y z
N MET A 1 34.60 -25.84 12.45
CA MET A 1 34.93 -24.58 11.72
C MET A 1 33.78 -24.38 10.77
N ASP A 2 32.74 -23.69 11.25
CA ASP A 2 31.42 -23.74 10.61
C ASP A 2 30.84 -22.32 10.48
N PHE A 3 31.64 -21.43 9.87
CA PHE A 3 31.27 -20.04 9.65
C PHE A 3 29.87 -19.91 9.01
N TRP A 4 29.56 -20.74 8.01
CA TRP A 4 28.26 -20.74 7.35
C TRP A 4 27.11 -21.16 8.25
N LEU A 5 27.26 -22.18 9.10
CA LEU A 5 26.24 -22.58 10.07
C LEU A 5 26.01 -21.48 11.11
N VAL A 6 27.08 -20.83 11.57
CA VAL A 6 26.99 -19.72 12.53
C VAL A 6 26.27 -18.53 11.91
N GLN A 7 26.59 -18.18 10.65
CA GLN A 7 25.93 -17.09 9.94
C GLN A 7 24.47 -17.41 9.62
N TYR A 8 24.18 -18.63 9.18
CA TYR A 8 22.81 -19.09 8.95
C TYR A 8 21.98 -19.08 10.23
N GLN A 9 22.54 -19.56 11.34
CA GLN A 9 21.88 -19.52 12.64
C GLN A 9 21.63 -18.09 13.10
N ARG A 10 22.56 -17.15 12.87
CA ARG A 10 22.32 -15.71 13.16
C ARG A 10 21.17 -15.16 12.33
N VAL A 11 21.10 -15.49 11.04
CA VAL A 11 20.00 -15.07 10.16
C VAL A 11 18.67 -15.64 10.66
N LEU A 12 18.61 -16.93 10.98
CA LEU A 12 17.40 -17.55 11.54
C LEU A 12 17.01 -16.97 12.90
N ASN A 13 17.98 -16.67 13.76
CA ASN A 13 17.75 -16.05 15.06
C ASN A 13 17.34 -14.57 14.94
N SER A 14 17.70 -13.91 13.84
CA SER A 14 17.32 -12.52 13.53
C SER A 14 15.94 -12.40 12.89
N LYS A 15 15.12 -13.47 12.93
CA LYS A 15 13.79 -13.49 12.32
C LYS A 15 13.01 -12.25 12.77
N PRO A 16 12.52 -11.42 11.82
CA PRO A 16 11.81 -10.21 12.18
C PRO A 16 10.62 -10.57 13.06
N VAL A 17 10.27 -9.66 13.97
CA VAL A 17 9.09 -9.77 14.82
C VAL A 17 7.92 -10.18 13.94
N LYS A 18 7.29 -11.31 14.28
CA LYS A 18 6.13 -11.79 13.54
C LYS A 18 5.08 -10.69 13.60
N LEU A 19 4.78 -10.10 12.45
CA LEU A 19 3.61 -9.24 12.29
C LEU A 19 2.39 -10.07 12.69
N LEU A 20 1.37 -9.45 13.29
CA LEU A 20 0.09 -10.11 13.49
C LEU A 20 -0.38 -10.69 12.15
N ASP A 21 -0.54 -12.02 12.08
CA ASP A 21 -0.94 -12.74 10.85
C ASP A 21 -2.26 -12.19 10.28
N LYS A 22 -3.10 -11.63 11.15
CA LYS A 22 -4.33 -10.93 10.77
C LYS A 22 -4.39 -9.55 11.44
N PRO A 23 -4.52 -8.45 10.67
CA PRO A 23 -4.75 -7.13 11.23
C PRO A 23 -6.12 -7.06 11.90
N ASP A 24 -6.25 -6.19 12.91
CA ASP A 24 -7.53 -5.84 13.50
C ASP A 24 -8.44 -5.19 12.43
N SER A 25 -9.67 -5.69 12.30
CA SER A 25 -10.61 -5.27 11.26
C SER A 25 -10.97 -3.80 11.40
N ASP A 26 -11.15 -3.32 12.64
CA ASP A 26 -11.57 -1.94 12.90
C ASP A 26 -10.44 -0.97 12.61
N VAL A 27 -9.21 -1.35 12.96
CA VAL A 27 -7.99 -0.61 12.60
C VAL A 27 -7.88 -0.50 11.08
N GLN A 28 -8.13 -1.58 10.34
CA GLN A 28 -8.10 -1.56 8.88
C GLN A 28 -9.17 -0.64 8.28
N ILE A 29 -10.39 -0.64 8.81
CA ILE A 29 -11.48 0.24 8.37
C ILE A 29 -11.10 1.71 8.61
N ILE A 30 -10.62 2.04 9.80
CA ILE A 30 -10.22 3.41 10.16
C ILE A 30 -9.09 3.92 9.25
N LEU A 31 -8.08 3.09 9.00
CA LEU A 31 -6.97 3.44 8.12
C LEU A 31 -7.40 3.57 6.65
N SER A 32 -8.34 2.75 6.19
CA SER A 32 -8.95 2.88 4.86
C SER A 32 -9.68 4.21 4.71
N ASN A 33 -10.50 4.58 5.70
CA ASN A 33 -11.22 5.86 5.70
C ASN A 33 -10.26 7.06 5.78
N ALA A 34 -9.12 6.89 6.45
CA ALA A 34 -8.06 7.90 6.52
C ALA A 34 -7.16 7.95 5.28
N GLN A 35 -7.41 7.12 4.26
CA GLN A 35 -6.55 6.95 3.09
C GLN A 35 -5.08 6.71 3.46
N SER A 36 -4.86 5.94 4.53
CA SER A 36 -3.58 5.77 5.21
C SER A 36 -3.25 4.27 5.43
N LEU A 37 -3.71 3.40 4.54
CA LEU A 37 -3.53 1.94 4.63
C LEU A 37 -2.06 1.51 4.54
N GLU A 38 -1.20 2.33 3.93
CA GLU A 38 0.24 2.09 3.90
C GLU A 38 0.88 2.03 5.29
N PHE A 39 0.23 2.59 6.31
CA PHE A 39 0.72 2.53 7.69
C PHE A 39 0.25 1.29 8.45
N LEU A 40 -0.63 0.46 7.89
CA LEU A 40 -1.13 -0.78 8.53
C LEU A 40 -0.01 -1.69 9.08
N PRO A 41 1.13 -1.89 8.40
CA PRO A 41 2.24 -2.68 8.95
C PRO A 41 2.84 -2.09 10.24
N ASN A 42 2.81 -0.78 10.43
CA ASN A 42 3.27 -0.14 11.67
C ASN A 42 2.35 -0.53 12.83
N PHE A 43 1.03 -0.46 12.63
CA PHE A 43 0.06 -0.90 13.64
C PHE A 43 0.22 -2.39 13.96
N GLN A 44 0.43 -3.24 12.96
CA GLN A 44 0.66 -4.68 13.16
C GLN A 44 1.96 -4.97 13.91
N ARG A 45 3.05 -4.26 13.57
CA ARG A 45 4.36 -4.42 14.21
C ARG A 45 4.30 -4.07 15.70
N HIS A 46 3.53 -3.04 16.05
CA HIS A 46 3.34 -2.57 17.42
C HIS A 46 2.16 -3.24 18.13
N ALA A 47 1.53 -4.26 17.53
CA ALA A 47 0.38 -4.98 18.06
C ALA A 47 -0.77 -4.05 18.51
N ILE A 48 -1.01 -2.98 17.77
CA ILE A 48 -2.05 -1.99 18.08
C ILE A 48 -3.40 -2.54 17.63
N THR A 49 -4.26 -2.82 18.61
CA THR A 49 -5.67 -3.14 18.42
C THR A 49 -6.51 -1.86 18.46
N TYR A 50 -7.78 -1.96 18.07
CA TYR A 50 -8.71 -0.83 18.14
C TYR A 50 -8.80 -0.23 19.55
N SER A 51 -8.83 -1.07 20.58
CA SER A 51 -8.80 -0.65 21.99
C SER A 51 -7.65 0.32 22.30
N ILE A 52 -6.44 0.02 21.82
CA ILE A 52 -5.25 0.85 22.03
C ILE A 52 -5.31 2.09 21.14
N MET A 53 -5.71 1.92 19.87
CA MET A 53 -5.80 3.00 18.88
C MET A 53 -6.71 4.14 19.37
N GLN A 54 -7.76 3.82 20.11
CA GLN A 54 -8.71 4.79 20.66
C GLN A 54 -8.12 5.80 21.66
N SER A 55 -7.04 5.45 22.36
CA SER A 55 -6.38 6.33 23.34
C SER A 55 -5.09 6.96 22.81
N MET A 56 -4.74 6.73 21.54
CA MET A 56 -3.52 7.26 20.94
C MET A 56 -3.60 8.77 20.73
N THR A 57 -2.45 9.41 20.88
CA THR A 57 -2.19 10.82 20.63
C THR A 57 -1.28 11.00 19.40
N ASP A 58 -1.08 12.25 18.98
CA ASP A 58 -0.13 12.58 17.90
C ASP A 58 1.29 12.11 18.21
N SER A 59 1.69 12.07 19.49
CA SER A 59 3.00 11.58 19.92
C SER A 59 3.14 10.09 19.68
N ASP A 60 2.14 9.31 20.09
CA ASP A 60 2.16 7.84 19.97
C ASP A 60 2.21 7.43 18.49
N LEU A 61 1.50 8.16 17.61
CA LEU A 61 1.57 7.92 16.17
C LEU A 61 2.97 8.20 15.58
N LYS A 62 3.71 9.17 16.13
CA LYS A 62 5.12 9.39 15.73
C LYS A 62 6.03 8.28 16.24
N GLU A 63 5.80 7.79 17.45
CA GLU A 63 6.60 6.71 18.04
C GLU A 63 6.52 5.41 17.24
N ILE A 64 5.36 5.14 16.63
CA ILE A 64 5.19 3.98 15.73
C ILE A 64 5.62 4.24 14.28
N GLY A 65 6.22 5.40 13.98
CA GLY A 65 6.80 5.70 12.67
C GLY A 65 5.91 6.45 11.69
N ILE A 66 4.81 7.07 12.14
CA ILE A 66 3.92 7.88 11.28
C ILE A 66 4.33 9.35 11.36
N ASN A 67 5.36 9.72 10.60
CA ASN A 67 5.96 11.07 10.67
C ASN A 67 5.22 12.12 9.80
N THR A 68 4.37 11.70 8.87
CA THR A 68 3.58 12.59 8.01
C THR A 68 2.47 13.28 8.80
N LEU A 69 2.49 14.63 8.85
CA LEU A 69 1.52 15.40 9.62
C LEU A 69 0.07 15.19 9.13
N GLY A 70 -0.13 15.13 7.81
CA GLY A 70 -1.44 14.92 7.21
C GLY A 70 -2.06 13.58 7.62
N ALA A 71 -1.29 12.49 7.50
CA ALA A 71 -1.77 11.17 7.88
C ALA A 71 -2.12 11.10 9.37
N ARG A 72 -1.26 11.62 10.26
CA ARG A 72 -1.57 11.61 11.71
C ARG A 72 -2.86 12.36 12.04
N ARG A 73 -3.06 13.53 11.45
CA ARG A 73 -4.29 14.32 11.67
C ARG A 73 -5.53 13.61 11.15
N GLU A 74 -5.46 13.03 9.96
CA GLU A 74 -6.61 12.32 9.39
C GLU A 74 -6.90 11.03 10.16
N ILE A 75 -5.89 10.27 10.56
CA ILE A 75 -6.05 9.07 11.40
C ILE A 75 -6.75 9.42 12.72
N LEU A 76 -6.28 10.44 13.46
CA LEU A 76 -6.91 10.86 14.72
C LEU A 76 -8.36 11.32 14.53
N LYS A 77 -8.64 12.04 13.43
CA LYS A 77 -9.99 12.45 13.07
C LYS A 77 -10.89 11.25 12.80
N GLN A 78 -10.43 10.27 12.02
CA GLN A 78 -11.19 9.06 11.70
C GLN A 78 -11.43 8.17 12.93
N ILE A 79 -10.47 8.09 13.86
CA ILE A 79 -10.68 7.42 15.16
C ILE A 79 -11.85 8.06 15.92
N GLY A 80 -11.92 9.40 15.96
CA GLY A 80 -13.02 10.12 16.59
C GLY A 80 -14.37 9.86 15.95
N LEU A 81 -14.44 9.92 14.61
CA LEU A 81 -15.67 9.65 13.85
C LEU A 81 -16.14 8.21 14.03
N TYR A 82 -15.22 7.24 13.99
CA TYR A 82 -15.53 5.83 14.16
C TYR A 82 -16.08 5.55 15.58
N LYS A 83 -15.48 6.15 16.61
CA LYS A 83 -15.99 6.07 18.00
C LYS A 83 -17.42 6.59 18.16
N MET A 84 -17.76 7.68 17.48
CA MET A 84 -19.12 8.24 17.51
C MET A 84 -20.09 7.28 16.85
N LYS A 85 -19.74 6.79 15.66
CA LYS A 85 -20.52 5.80 14.92
C LYS A 85 -20.82 4.57 15.79
N THR A 86 -19.81 3.92 16.37
CA THR A 86 -20.01 2.70 17.18
C THR A 86 -20.83 2.91 18.45
N ASN A 87 -20.81 4.12 19.04
CA ASN A 87 -21.66 4.42 20.22
C ASN A 87 -23.14 4.61 19.83
N ASP A 88 -23.41 5.10 18.62
CA ASP A 88 -24.79 5.26 18.14
C ASP A 88 -25.41 3.91 17.72
N GLU A 89 -24.61 2.94 17.25
CA GLU A 89 -25.11 1.64 16.78
C GLU A 89 -25.54 0.72 17.93
N ASP A 90 -25.03 0.92 19.15
CA ASP A 90 -25.53 0.27 20.38
C ASP A 90 -26.93 0.79 20.80
N LYS A 91 -27.44 1.85 20.15
CA LYS A 91 -28.75 2.45 20.45
C LYS A 91 -29.78 2.31 19.35
N THR A 92 -29.42 1.99 18.11
CA THR A 92 -30.39 1.95 17.00
C THR A 92 -30.04 0.92 15.93
N LEU A 93 -30.50 -0.32 16.15
CA LEU A 93 -30.94 -1.15 15.03
C LEU A 93 -32.24 -0.54 14.50
N ASN A 94 -32.17 0.14 13.35
CA ASN A 94 -33.14 0.02 12.25
C ASN A 94 -32.92 1.11 11.19
N THR A 95 -33.17 0.66 9.96
CA THR A 95 -33.47 1.47 8.77
C THR A 95 -32.28 1.83 7.89
N ILE A 96 -31.95 0.84 7.07
CA ILE A 96 -31.54 0.98 5.68
C ILE A 96 -32.43 2.03 4.99
N GLU A 97 -31.85 3.09 4.45
CA GLU A 97 -32.45 3.78 3.31
C GLU A 97 -31.38 4.29 2.35
N SER A 98 -31.30 3.59 1.22
CA SER A 98 -30.59 3.96 0.01
C SER A 98 -31.23 5.18 -0.65
N LEU A 99 -30.42 6.14 -1.10
CA LEU A 99 -30.86 7.04 -2.19
C LEU A 99 -29.68 7.44 -3.09
N PRO A 100 -29.86 7.42 -4.43
CA PRO A 100 -28.78 7.51 -5.40
C PRO A 100 -28.38 8.95 -5.72
N THR A 101 -27.08 9.20 -5.82
CA THR A 101 -26.52 10.44 -6.35
C THR A 101 -26.60 10.46 -7.88
N PRO A 102 -27.10 11.56 -8.50
CA PRO A 102 -27.18 11.70 -9.94
C PRO A 102 -25.79 11.79 -10.60
N TYR A 103 -25.66 11.06 -11.70
CA TYR A 103 -24.48 11.00 -12.57
C TYR A 103 -24.12 12.39 -13.10
N VAL A 104 -22.90 12.85 -12.80
CA VAL A 104 -22.27 13.99 -13.46
C VAL A 104 -21.40 13.43 -14.58
N THR A 105 -21.74 13.75 -15.82
CA THR A 105 -20.92 13.52 -17.00
C THR A 105 -19.88 14.63 -17.12
N PRO A 106 -18.56 14.36 -17.03
CA PRO A 106 -17.57 15.32 -17.50
C PRO A 106 -17.49 15.25 -19.03
N SER A 107 -17.83 16.36 -19.68
CA SER A 107 -17.67 16.58 -21.12
C SER A 107 -16.19 16.81 -21.43
N ALA A 108 -15.62 16.00 -22.33
CA ALA A 108 -14.23 16.08 -22.78
C ALA A 108 -14.07 17.08 -23.94
N PRO A 109 -13.05 17.95 -23.95
CA PRO A 109 -12.68 18.70 -25.15
C PRO A 109 -11.78 17.86 -26.08
N GLU A 110 -11.98 18.06 -27.39
CA GLU A 110 -11.29 17.39 -28.49
C GLU A 110 -9.78 17.69 -28.59
N ALA A 111 -9.10 16.72 -29.20
CA ALA A 111 -7.65 16.55 -29.27
C ALA A 111 -6.88 17.66 -30.00
N THR A 112 -5.62 17.86 -29.59
CA THR A 112 -4.55 18.29 -30.49
C THR A 112 -3.34 17.38 -30.30
N LEU A 113 -3.19 16.41 -31.20
CA LEU A 113 -1.97 15.63 -31.36
C LEU A 113 -0.88 16.56 -31.93
N SER A 114 0.07 16.93 -31.08
CA SER A 114 1.35 17.45 -31.56
C SER A 114 2.35 16.30 -31.59
N SER A 115 2.86 16.05 -32.79
CA SER A 115 3.85 15.04 -33.11
C SER A 115 5.16 15.32 -32.35
N ILE A 116 5.47 14.48 -31.36
CA ILE A 116 6.82 14.40 -30.79
C ILE A 116 7.46 13.15 -31.37
N VAL A 117 8.38 13.36 -32.30
CA VAL A 117 9.32 12.33 -32.74
C VAL A 117 10.33 12.15 -31.60
N VAL A 118 10.15 11.10 -30.79
CA VAL A 118 11.21 10.59 -29.92
C VAL A 118 11.74 9.33 -30.59
N SER A 119 12.82 9.47 -31.36
CA SER A 119 13.76 8.36 -31.56
C SER A 119 14.78 8.46 -30.44
N ASP A 120 14.69 7.54 -29.48
CA ASP A 120 15.88 6.92 -28.89
C ASP A 120 15.46 5.58 -28.28
N GLU A 121 16.00 4.48 -28.80
CA GLU A 121 15.83 3.17 -28.20
C GLU A 121 16.58 3.16 -26.86
N VAL A 122 15.85 3.28 -25.75
CA VAL A 122 16.43 3.07 -24.42
C VAL A 122 16.67 1.57 -24.24
N VAL A 123 17.88 1.10 -24.54
CA VAL A 123 18.33 -0.25 -24.22
C VAL A 123 18.61 -0.33 -22.72
N ALA A 124 17.62 -0.81 -21.96
CA ALA A 124 17.83 -1.20 -20.58
C ALA A 124 18.65 -2.50 -20.55
N ARG A 125 19.95 -2.40 -20.24
CA ARG A 125 20.77 -3.58 -19.92
C ARG A 125 20.46 -3.99 -18.49
N MET A 126 19.89 -5.18 -18.32
CA MET A 126 19.68 -5.78 -17.01
C MET A 126 20.68 -6.91 -16.82
N GLU A 127 21.63 -6.71 -15.92
CA GLU A 127 22.61 -7.71 -15.52
C GLU A 127 22.09 -8.39 -14.25
N ASN A 128 21.66 -9.65 -14.36
CA ASN A 128 21.23 -10.48 -13.24
C ASN A 128 22.29 -11.53 -12.92
N GLU A 129 23.10 -11.25 -11.91
CA GLU A 129 24.08 -12.21 -11.36
C GLU A 129 23.43 -13.02 -10.24
N CYS A 130 23.66 -14.33 -10.23
CA CYS A 130 23.24 -15.19 -9.13
C CYS A 130 24.10 -14.89 -7.90
N CYS A 131 23.51 -14.32 -6.84
CA CYS A 131 24.24 -13.95 -5.61
C CYS A 131 24.82 -15.14 -4.81
N ILE A 132 24.58 -16.38 -5.25
CA ILE A 132 25.10 -17.60 -4.64
C ILE A 132 26.31 -18.14 -5.41
N CYS A 133 26.30 -18.11 -6.74
CA CYS A 133 27.38 -18.67 -7.57
C CYS A 133 28.19 -17.63 -8.37
N GLN A 134 27.82 -16.34 -8.33
CA GLN A 134 28.43 -15.24 -9.09
C GLN A 134 28.38 -15.40 -10.62
N ASP A 135 27.56 -16.33 -11.11
CA ASP A 135 27.36 -16.52 -12.53
C ASP A 135 26.33 -15.52 -13.05
N ALA A 136 26.69 -14.81 -14.11
CA ALA A 136 25.75 -14.01 -14.89
C ALA A 136 24.86 -14.94 -15.70
N ILE A 137 23.53 -14.84 -15.53
CA ILE A 137 22.61 -15.45 -16.48
C ILE A 137 22.63 -14.54 -17.71
N VAL A 138 23.49 -14.85 -18.69
CA VAL A 138 23.48 -14.14 -19.98
C VAL A 138 22.14 -14.44 -20.64
N SER A 139 21.15 -13.60 -20.36
CA SER A 139 19.88 -13.61 -21.06
C SER A 139 20.15 -12.94 -22.40
N GLU A 140 20.22 -13.75 -23.47
CA GLU A 140 20.17 -13.26 -24.84
C GLU A 140 19.11 -12.16 -24.95
N THR A 141 19.49 -11.07 -25.61
CA THR A 141 18.69 -9.87 -25.86
C THR A 141 17.22 -10.19 -26.11
N LEU A 142 16.36 -9.97 -25.11
CA LEU A 142 14.91 -10.03 -25.31
C LEU A 142 14.45 -8.75 -25.99
N TYR A 143 14.35 -8.80 -27.33
CA TYR A 143 13.71 -7.74 -28.10
C TYR A 143 12.20 -7.74 -27.81
N TYR A 144 11.75 -6.86 -26.92
CA TYR A 144 10.33 -6.55 -26.80
C TYR A 144 9.91 -5.64 -27.95
N THR A 145 9.40 -6.24 -29.02
CA THR A 145 8.63 -5.49 -30.02
C THR A 145 7.22 -5.27 -29.49
N PHE A 146 6.90 -4.02 -29.16
CA PHE A 146 5.51 -3.61 -28.95
C PHE A 146 4.79 -3.65 -30.30
N TYR A 147 4.22 -4.80 -30.66
CA TYR A 147 3.26 -4.88 -31.76
C TYR A 147 2.00 -4.12 -31.37
N SER A 148 1.95 -2.86 -31.79
CA SER A 148 0.70 -2.09 -31.83
C SER A 148 -0.21 -2.78 -32.84
N ARG A 149 -1.30 -3.42 -32.37
CA ARG A 149 -2.31 -4.02 -33.24
C ARG A 149 -2.83 -2.96 -34.23
N PRO A 150 -2.76 -3.18 -35.55
CA PRO A 150 -3.53 -2.35 -36.47
C PRO A 150 -5.02 -2.60 -36.22
N LYS A 151 -5.76 -1.51 -35.98
CA LYS A 151 -7.23 -1.52 -35.95
C LYS A 151 -7.73 -1.99 -37.31
N LEU A 152 -8.39 -3.14 -37.35
CA LEU A 152 -9.27 -3.50 -38.47
C LEU A 152 -10.68 -3.01 -38.12
N LEU A 153 -11.13 -2.01 -38.87
CA LEU A 153 -12.52 -1.59 -39.09
C LEU A 153 -12.67 -1.45 -40.62
N PRO A 154 -13.86 -1.61 -41.21
CA PRO A 154 -15.16 -1.98 -40.64
C PRO A 154 -15.58 -3.44 -40.89
#